data_AF-R6VPM9-F1
#
_entry.id   AF-R6VPM9-F1
#
_cell.length_a   1.000
_cell.length_b   1.000
_cell.length_c   1.000
_cell.angle_alpha   90.00
_cell.angle_beta   90.00
_cell.angle_gamma   90.00
#
_symmetry.space_group_name_H-M   'P 1'
#
loop_
_entity.id
_entity.type
_entity.pdbx_description
1 polymer ?
#
loop_
_entity_poly.entity_id
_entity_poly.type
_entity_poly.pdbx_seq_one_letter_code
_entity_poly.pdbx_strand_id
1 'polypeptide(L)'
;MLHPSYTDLMKLVNSEVETGEAPVVNSRYSIVLATSKRARQLIDGVQPLVKSKCPKPLSIAIEELSNSKIHILSEEEAAELEAKKAKEAQERAEEAESFLSFSEED
;
A
#
# COMPACT_ATOMS: atom_id res chain seq x y z
N MET A 1 0.24 25.45 14.00
CA MET A 1 0.86 24.92 12.77
C MET A 1 -0.18 24.09 12.02
N LEU A 2 -0.04 23.90 10.71
CA LEU A 2 -0.93 22.99 9.96
C LEU A 2 -0.64 21.56 10.40
N HIS A 3 -1.68 20.83 10.82
CA HIS A 3 -1.60 19.42 11.18
C HIS A 3 -2.43 18.58 10.19
N PRO A 4 -2.00 17.33 9.91
CA PRO A 4 -0.76 16.72 10.39
C PRO A 4 0.48 17.34 9.74
N SER A 5 1.52 17.57 10.54
CA SER A 5 2.82 18.01 10.04
C SER A 5 3.64 16.80 9.58
N TYR A 6 4.69 17.04 8.78
CA TYR A 6 5.60 15.98 8.34
C TYR A 6 6.16 15.17 9.52
N THR A 7 6.52 15.83 10.61
CA THR A 7 7.05 15.17 11.81
C THR A 7 6.01 14.28 12.48
N ASP A 8 4.72 14.63 12.40
CA ASP A 8 3.64 13.81 12.94
C ASP A 8 3.48 12.53 12.12
N LEU A 9 3.51 12.65 10.78
CA LEU A 9 3.44 11.50 9.88
C LEU A 9 4.63 10.55 10.04
N MET A 10 5.84 11.10 10.19
CA MET A 10 7.05 10.28 10.35
C MET A 10 7.03 9.48 11.67
N LYS A 11 6.54 10.08 12.75
CA LYS A 11 6.37 9.40 14.04
C LYS A 11 5.30 8.32 13.97
N LEU A 12 4.17 8.62 13.33
CA LEU A 12 3.07 7.68 13.17
C LEU A 12 3.52 6.43 12.41
N VAL A 13 4.17 6.61 11.25
CA VAL A 13 4.61 5.47 10.42
C VAL A 13 5.66 4.62 11.14
N ASN A 14 6.60 5.23 11.85
CA ASN A 14 7.63 4.48 12.57
C ASN A 14 7.15 3.95 13.93
N SER A 15 5.94 4.29 14.39
CA SER A 15 5.42 3.82 15.69
C SER A 15 5.03 2.33 15.67
N GLU A 16 4.85 1.76 14.48
CA GLU A 16 4.49 0.37 14.26
C GLU A 16 5.73 -0.55 14.19
N VAL A 17 6.94 0.00 14.15
CA VAL A 17 8.20 -0.75 14.09
C VAL A 17 8.66 -1.12 15.49
N GLU A 18 9.02 -2.38 15.73
CA GLU A 18 9.51 -2.84 17.02
C GLU A 18 10.79 -2.09 17.43
N THR A 19 10.88 -1.73 18.71
CA THR A 19 12.01 -0.99 19.28
C THR A 19 13.30 -1.81 19.19
N GLY A 20 14.03 -1.68 18.07
CA GLY A 20 15.23 -2.48 17.79
C GLY A 20 15.45 -2.73 16.29
N GLU A 21 14.40 -2.63 15.48
CA GLU A 21 14.49 -2.72 14.03
C GLU A 21 14.80 -1.37 13.37
N ALA A 22 15.35 -1.43 12.15
CA ALA A 22 15.65 -0.22 11.40
C ALA A 22 14.35 0.53 11.07
N PRO A 23 14.29 1.86 11.30
CA PRO A 23 13.11 2.65 10.99
C PRO A 23 12.78 2.58 9.50
N VAL A 24 11.52 2.25 9.19
CA VAL A 24 10.99 2.12 7.83
C VAL A 24 11.12 3.44 7.06
N VAL A 25 10.93 4.58 7.74
CA VAL A 25 11.04 5.90 7.11
C VAL A 25 12.09 6.75 7.80
N ASN A 26 13.19 7.02 7.08
CA ASN A 26 14.29 7.89 7.53
C ASN A 26 14.31 9.28 6.89
N SER A 27 13.51 9.50 5.85
CA SER A 27 13.56 10.73 5.07
C SER A 27 12.17 11.26 4.72
N ARG A 28 12.10 12.57 4.46
CA ARG A 28 10.85 13.20 4.02
C ARG A 28 10.38 12.73 2.66
N TYR A 29 11.35 12.37 1.83
CA TYR A 29 11.13 11.90 0.48
C TYR A 29 10.36 10.58 0.45
N SER A 30 10.56 9.70 1.44
CA SER A 30 9.85 8.42 1.52
C SER A 30 8.34 8.63 1.67
N ILE A 31 7.90 9.54 2.55
CA ILE A 31 6.47 9.87 2.73
C ILE A 31 5.90 10.51 1.46
N VAL A 32 6.64 11.44 0.84
CA VAL A 32 6.23 12.09 -0.41
C VAL A 32 6.06 11.06 -1.52
N LEU A 33 7.00 10.11 -1.65
CA LEU A 33 6.95 9.08 -2.68
C LEU A 33 5.76 8.13 -2.47
N ALA A 34 5.55 7.66 -1.24
CA ALA A 34 4.45 6.77 -0.90
C ALA A 34 3.08 7.42 -1.15
N THR A 35 2.89 8.64 -0.65
CA THR A 35 1.63 9.41 -0.84
C THR A 35 1.41 9.75 -2.32
N SER A 36 2.46 10.02 -3.08
CA SER A 36 2.36 10.25 -4.54
C SER A 36 1.97 8.99 -5.30
N LYS A 37 2.56 7.83 -4.97
CA LYS A 37 2.17 6.54 -5.55
C LYS A 37 0.71 6.22 -5.24
N ARG A 38 0.28 6.41 -3.99
CA ARG A 38 -1.10 6.19 -3.58
C ARG A 38 -2.07 7.15 -4.28
N ALA A 39 -1.71 8.42 -4.41
CA ALA A 39 -2.52 9.39 -5.14
C ALA A 39 -2.73 8.99 -6.62
N ARG A 40 -1.73 8.38 -7.26
CA ARG A 40 -1.89 7.83 -8.62
C ARG A 40 -2.90 6.68 -8.65
N GLN A 41 -2.83 5.74 -7.71
CA GLN A 41 -3.82 4.65 -7.62
C GLN A 41 -5.25 5.18 -7.48
N LEU A 42 -5.45 6.25 -6.70
CA LEU A 42 -6.75 6.90 -6.55
C LEU A 42 -7.22 7.55 -7.86
N ILE A 43 -6.29 8.10 -8.66
CA ILE A 43 -6.59 8.65 -10.00
C ILE A 43 -6.95 7.53 -10.98
N ASP A 44 -6.28 6.38 -10.87
CA ASP A 44 -6.53 5.18 -11.69
C ASP A 44 -7.88 4.49 -11.35
N GLY A 45 -8.65 5.03 -10.40
CA GLY A 45 -9.99 4.56 -10.05
C GLY A 45 -10.05 3.59 -8.86
N VAL A 46 -8.93 3.37 -8.16
CA VAL A 46 -8.93 2.59 -6.91
C VAL A 46 -9.75 3.32 -5.86
N GLN A 47 -10.60 2.58 -5.14
CA GLN A 47 -11.45 3.18 -4.11
C GLN A 47 -10.64 3.74 -2.94
N PRO A 48 -11.02 4.91 -2.41
CA PRO A 48 -10.41 5.48 -1.21
C PRO A 48 -10.82 4.68 0.03
N LEU A 49 -9.89 4.51 0.96
CA LEU A 49 -10.07 3.77 2.21
C LEU A 49 -10.65 4.65 3.33
N VAL A 50 -10.60 5.98 3.16
CA VAL A 50 -11.09 6.96 4.13
C VAL A 50 -12.03 7.93 3.43
N LYS A 51 -13.10 8.31 4.14
CA LYS A 51 -13.96 9.42 3.70
C LYS A 51 -13.26 10.74 3.97
N SER A 52 -12.71 11.34 2.92
CA SER A 52 -12.02 12.62 3.05
C SER A 52 -12.97 13.81 3.01
N LYS A 53 -12.55 14.90 3.64
CA LYS A 53 -13.25 16.19 3.54
C LYS A 53 -12.96 16.90 2.21
N CYS A 54 -11.81 16.60 1.61
CA CYS A 54 -11.35 17.22 0.37
C CYS A 54 -11.10 16.15 -0.70
N PRO A 55 -11.66 16.32 -1.92
CA PRO A 55 -11.65 15.27 -2.95
C PRO A 55 -10.31 15.18 -3.70
N LYS A 56 -9.27 15.92 -3.30
CA LYS A 56 -7.98 15.90 -3.97
C LYS A 56 -7.27 14.57 -3.69
N PRO A 57 -6.82 13.82 -4.71
CA PRO A 57 -6.20 12.50 -4.52
C PRO A 57 -5.03 12.50 -3.54
N LEU A 58 -4.18 13.53 -3.61
CA LEU A 58 -3.03 13.65 -2.70
C LEU A 58 -3.47 13.87 -1.25
N SER A 59 -4.51 14.67 -1.02
CA SER A 59 -5.02 14.92 0.32
C SER A 59 -5.66 13.67 0.91
N ILE A 60 -6.39 12.90 0.10
CA ILE A 60 -6.92 11.59 0.49
C ILE A 60 -5.78 10.65 0.89
N ALA A 61 -4.71 10.56 0.08
CA ALA A 61 -3.57 9.70 0.38
C ALA A 61 -2.86 10.08 1.70
N ILE A 62 -2.74 11.37 2.01
CA ILE A 62 -2.20 11.85 3.29
C ILE A 62 -3.14 11.49 4.45
N GLU A 63 -4.45 11.66 4.27
CA GLU A 63 -5.45 11.30 5.29
C GLU A 63 -5.47 9.78 5.54
N GLU A 64 -5.37 8.95 4.49
CA GLU A 64 -5.23 7.51 4.60
C GLU A 64 -3.96 7.11 5.38
N LEU A 65 -2.83 7.76 5.11
CA LEU A 65 -1.58 7.52 5.84
C LEU A 65 -1.71 7.94 7.31
N SER A 66 -2.32 9.11 7.57
CA SER A 66 -2.51 9.61 8.93
C SER A 66 -3.44 8.74 9.79
N ASN A 67 -4.34 8.00 9.14
CA ASN A 67 -5.26 7.06 9.79
C ASN A 67 -4.72 5.61 9.80
N SER A 68 -3.44 5.40 9.50
CA SER A 68 -2.79 4.09 9.38
C SER A 68 -3.58 3.12 8.48
N LYS A 69 -4.19 3.61 7.39
CA LYS A 69 -4.87 2.76 6.39
C LYS A 69 -3.94 2.31 5.27
N ILE A 70 -2.83 3.00 5.10
CA ILE A 70 -1.76 2.64 4.18
C ILE A 70 -0.44 2.57 4.96
N HIS A 71 0.37 1.57 4.63
CA HIS A 71 1.68 1.36 5.25
C HIS A 71 2.76 1.48 4.19
N ILE A 72 3.89 2.04 4.58
CA ILE A 72 5.10 2.08 3.74
C ILE A 72 5.85 0.81 4.08
N LEU A 73 6.15 0.01 3.06
CA LEU A 73 6.89 -1.25 3.22
C LEU A 73 8.35 -1.02 2.86
N SER A 74 9.22 -1.80 3.50
CA SER A 74 10.63 -1.91 3.11
C SER A 74 10.78 -2.66 1.77
N GLU A 75 11.96 -2.59 1.16
CA GLU A 75 12.24 -3.27 -0.10
C GLU A 75 12.14 -4.80 0.04
N GLU A 76 12.56 -5.35 1.18
CA GLU A 76 12.48 -6.78 1.48
C GLU A 76 11.01 -7.25 1.57
N GLU A 77 10.19 -6.55 2.36
CA GLU A 77 8.75 -6.85 2.49
C GLU A 77 8.00 -6.67 1.17
N ALA A 78 8.35 -5.65 0.39
CA ALA A 78 7.76 -5.42 -0.93
C ALA A 78 8.09 -6.58 -1.89
N ALA A 79 9.35 -7.05 -1.90
CA ALA A 79 9.78 -8.17 -2.73
C ALA A 79 9.07 -9.48 -2.35
N GLU A 80 8.90 -9.74 -1.05
CA GLU A 80 8.15 -10.91 -0.57
C GLU A 80 6.68 -10.88 -0.99
N LEU A 81 6.03 -9.72 -0.91
CA LEU A 81 4.63 -9.54 -1.34
C LEU A 81 4.47 -9.70 -2.85
N GLU A 82 5.42 -9.20 -3.64
CA GLU A 82 5.43 -9.40 -5.10
C GLU A 82 5.62 -10.87 -5.45
N ALA A 83 6.52 -11.58 -4.76
CA ALA A 83 6.71 -13.02 -4.94
C ALA A 83 5.46 -13.82 -4.56
N LYS A 84 4.78 -13.47 -3.47
CA LYS A 84 3.50 -14.10 -3.07
C LYS A 84 2.40 -13.86 -4.11
N LYS A 85 2.23 -12.62 -4.59
CA LYS A 85 1.24 -12.30 -5.63
C LYS A 85 1.52 -13.03 -6.94
N ALA A 86 2.80 -13.18 -7.31
CA ALA A 86 3.19 -13.93 -8.51
C ALA A 86 2.85 -15.43 -8.37
N LYS A 87 3.08 -16.02 -7.18
CA LYS A 87 2.69 -17.41 -6.88
C LYS A 87 1.18 -17.59 -6.88
N GLU A 88 0.43 -16.72 -6.20
CA GLU A 88 -1.05 -16.78 -6.19
C GLU A 88 -1.64 -16.63 -7.60
N ALA A 89 -1.05 -15.78 -8.45
CA ALA A 89 -1.47 -15.64 -9.84
C ALA A 89 -1.15 -16.89 -10.68
N GLN A 90 -0.02 -17.54 -10.43
CA GLN A 90 0.33 -18.83 -11.05
C GLN A 90 -0.63 -19.94 -10.60
N GLU A 91 -0.85 -20.08 -9.30
CA GLU A 91 -1.78 -21.07 -8.74
C GLU A 91 -3.21 -20.86 -9.28
N ARG A 92 -3.68 -19.61 -9.34
CA ARG A 92 -5.00 -19.29 -9.90
C ARG A 92 -5.11 -19.58 -11.40
N ALA A 93 -4.02 -19.42 -12.16
CA ALA A 93 -3.97 -19.76 -13.57
C ALA A 93 -3.99 -21.28 -13.77
N GLU A 94 -3.22 -22.02 -12.98
CA GLU A 94 -3.20 -23.49 -12.99
C GLU A 94 -4.55 -24.09 -12.55
N GLU A 95 -5.21 -23.51 -11.54
CA GLU A 95 -6.58 -23.87 -11.14
C GLU A 95 -7.59 -23.60 -12.25
N ALA A 96 -7.48 -22.48 -12.96
CA ALA A 96 -8.36 -22.17 -14.08
C ALA A 96 -8.15 -23.11 -15.28
N GLU A 97 -6.89 -23.44 -15.61
CA GLU A 97 -6.57 -24.39 -16.68
C GLU A 97 -7.01 -25.82 -16.34
N SER A 98 -6.84 -26.27 -15.10
CA SER A 98 -7.31 -27.59 -14.65
C SER A 98 -8.83 -27.69 -14.55
N PHE A 99 -9.53 -26.58 -14.26
CA PHE A 99 -10.99 -26.53 -14.29
C PHE A 99 -11.54 -26.60 -15.73
N LEU A 100 -10.86 -25.96 -16.69
CA LEU A 100 -11.23 -26.00 -18.11
C LEU A 100 -11.05 -27.39 -18.72
N SER A 101 -9.94 -28.08 -18.44
CA SER A 101 -9.70 -29.44 -18.97
C SER A 101 -10.69 -30.48 -18.45
N PHE A 102 -11.22 -30.32 -17.23
CA PHE A 102 -12.24 -31.21 -16.68
C PHE A 102 -13.64 -30.99 -17.29
N SER A 103 -13.90 -29.82 -17.89
CA SER A 103 -15.20 -29.46 -18.46
C SER A 103 -15.38 -29.78 -19.95
N GLU A 104 -14.29 -30.10 -20.67
CA GLU A 104 -14.33 -30.51 -22.08
C GLU A 104 -14.49 -32.03 -22.27
N GLU A 105 -14.57 -32.82 -21.19
CA GLU A 105 -14.71 -34.29 -21.23
C GLU A 105 -16.16 -34.82 -21.08
N ASP A 106 -17.19 -33.96 -20.91
CA ASP A 106 -18.63 -34.33 -20.88
C ASP A 106 -19.42 -33.86 -22.14
#